data_AF-A0A4Q0I9G7-F1
#
_entry.id   AF-A0A4Q0I9G7-F1
#
_cell.length_a   1.000
_cell.length_b   1.000
_cell.length_c   1.000
_cell.angle_alpha   90.00
_cell.angle_beta   90.00
_cell.angle_gamma   90.00
#
_symmetry.space_group_name_H-M   'P 1'
#
loop_
_entity.id
_entity.type
_entity.pdbx_description
1 polymer ?
#
loop_
_entity_poly.entity_id
_entity_poly.type
_entity_poly.pdbx_seq_one_letter_code
_entity_poly.pdbx_strand_id
1 'polypeptide(L)'
;EKIDIGGISLIRGAAKNYKDVVIVASKAQYAPLAEMLKRNGAESSLEERRWFAGQAFAVSSGYDTDIFNYFASTPVESPIAPVEELPIAFGDSKALRYGENPHQEGPFFGDLAAMFDQLHGIAEEHTSALQ
;
A
#
# COMPACT_ATOMS: atom_id res chain seq x y z
N GLU A 1 -7.66 21.74 9.56
CA GLU A 1 -7.09 21.45 8.23
C GLU A 1 -5.95 20.44 8.38
N LYS A 2 -6.14 19.21 7.87
CA LYS A 2 -5.22 18.08 8.06
C LYS A 2 -4.79 17.41 6.74
N ILE A 3 -5.27 17.92 5.60
CA ILE A 3 -4.92 17.43 4.27
C ILE A 3 -3.66 18.15 3.79
N ASP A 4 -2.56 17.41 3.61
CA ASP A 4 -1.31 17.89 3.02
C ASP A 4 -1.35 17.83 1.48
N ILE A 5 -1.17 18.98 0.85
CA ILE A 5 -1.08 19.14 -0.61
C ILE A 5 0.39 19.20 -1.07
N GLY A 6 1.27 19.76 -0.24
CA GLY A 6 2.67 19.97 -0.60
C GLY A 6 3.46 18.67 -0.57
N GLY A 7 3.32 17.89 0.51
CA GLY A 7 3.98 16.60 0.68
C GLY A 7 3.59 15.62 -0.42
N ILE A 8 2.29 15.49 -0.72
CA ILE A 8 1.80 14.59 -1.76
C ILE A 8 2.28 15.01 -3.16
N SER A 9 2.35 16.31 -3.43
CA SER A 9 2.86 16.84 -4.70
C SER A 9 4.34 16.51 -4.89
N LEU A 10 5.16 16.66 -3.84
CA LEU A 10 6.58 16.32 -3.87
C LEU A 10 6.81 14.82 -4.06
N ILE A 11 6.06 13.98 -3.34
CA ILE A 11 6.14 12.51 -3.47
C ILE A 11 5.85 12.08 -4.91
N ARG A 12 4.73 12.54 -5.49
CA ARG A 12 4.34 12.20 -6.85
C ARG A 12 5.30 12.77 -7.90
N GLY A 13 5.80 13.99 -7.69
CA GLY A 13 6.78 14.63 -8.56
C GLY A 13 8.11 13.86 -8.61
N ALA A 14 8.63 13.47 -7.45
CA ALA A 14 9.86 12.66 -7.36
C ALA A 14 9.66 11.26 -7.96
N ALA A 15 8.54 10.59 -7.65
CA ALA A 15 8.22 9.28 -8.20
C ALA A 15 8.09 9.29 -9.73
N LYS A 16 7.46 10.33 -10.30
CA LYS A 16 7.41 10.51 -11.77
C LYS A 16 8.82 10.64 -12.37
N ASN A 17 9.73 11.33 -11.68
CA ASN A 17 11.09 11.59 -12.13
C ASN A 17 12.10 10.53 -11.66
N TYR A 18 11.65 9.29 -11.38
CA TYR A 18 12.50 8.19 -10.88
C TYR A 18 13.71 7.86 -11.78
N LYS A 19 13.74 8.32 -13.03
CA LYS A 19 14.92 8.15 -13.88
C LYS A 19 16.15 8.86 -13.29
N ASP A 20 15.94 9.92 -12.51
CA ASP A 20 16.99 10.81 -12.03
C ASP A 20 17.06 10.87 -10.49
N VAL A 21 16.00 10.45 -9.77
CA VAL A 21 15.94 10.52 -8.31
C VAL A 21 15.48 9.22 -7.64
N VAL A 22 15.99 8.96 -6.43
CA VAL A 22 15.47 7.93 -5.53
C VAL A 22 14.48 8.60 -4.57
N ILE A 23 13.24 8.13 -4.52
CA ILE A 23 12.19 8.64 -3.62
C ILE A 23 11.95 7.70 -2.45
N VAL A 24 11.87 8.24 -1.23
CA VAL A 24 11.46 7.51 -0.03
C VAL A 24 10.25 8.20 0.56
N ALA A 25 9.08 7.56 0.44
CA ALA A 25 7.79 8.13 0.84
C ALA A 25 7.31 7.64 2.22
N SER A 26 7.92 6.59 2.76
CA SER A 26 7.56 5.95 4.03
C SER A 26 8.79 5.34 4.71
N LYS A 27 8.69 5.16 6.04
CA LYS A 27 9.71 4.50 6.85
C LYS A 27 9.93 3.04 6.42
N ALA A 28 8.92 2.40 5.83
CA ALA A 28 9.02 1.03 5.33
C ALA A 28 10.12 0.85 4.28
N GLN A 29 10.50 1.92 3.55
CA GLN A 29 11.55 1.83 2.54
C GLN A 29 12.96 2.12 3.08
N TYR A 30 13.13 2.40 4.38
CA TYR A 30 14.46 2.66 4.96
C TYR A 30 15.37 1.44 4.90
N ALA A 31 14.86 0.25 5.22
CA ALA A 31 15.64 -0.98 5.13
C ALA A 31 16.06 -1.29 3.67
N PRO A 32 15.15 -1.30 2.68
CA PRO A 32 15.51 -1.41 1.27
C PRO A 32 16.54 -0.37 0.80
N LEU A 33 16.39 0.89 1.21
CA LEU A 33 17.36 1.94 0.87
C LEU A 33 18.73 1.66 1.47
N ALA A 34 18.78 1.30 2.76
CA ALA A 34 20.03 0.97 3.43
C ALA A 34 20.75 -0.20 2.77
N GLU A 35 20.03 -1.25 2.35
CA GLU A 35 20.60 -2.39 1.64
C GLU A 35 21.12 -2.00 0.24
N MET A 36 20.39 -1.17 -0.50
CA MET A 36 20.87 -0.60 -1.77
C MET A 36 22.19 0.17 -1.56
N LEU A 37 22.24 1.05 -0.56
CA LEU A 37 23.41 1.87 -0.25
C LEU A 37 24.61 1.04 0.19
N LYS A 38 24.41 -0.03 0.97
CA LYS A 38 25.49 -0.95 1.37
C LYS A 38 26.07 -1.70 0.18
N ARG A 39 25.23 -2.12 -0.76
CA ARG A 39 25.62 -2.93 -1.91
C ARG A 39 26.32 -2.12 -3.00
N ASN A 40 25.80 -0.92 -3.29
CA ASN A 40 26.19 -0.13 -4.45
C ASN A 40 26.80 1.25 -4.09
N GLY A 41 26.93 1.59 -2.79
CA GLY A 41 27.29 2.94 -2.38
C GLY A 41 26.18 3.95 -2.72
N ALA A 42 26.52 5.17 -3.12
CA ALA A 42 25.54 6.19 -3.51
C ALA A 42 24.98 6.02 -4.92
N GLU A 43 25.09 4.82 -5.50
CA GLU A 43 24.59 4.49 -6.84
C GLU A 43 23.32 3.65 -6.77
N SER A 44 22.39 3.92 -7.68
CA SER A 44 21.14 3.16 -7.81
C SER A 44 20.94 2.74 -9.25
N SER A 45 20.35 1.57 -9.46
CA SER A 45 19.90 1.14 -10.77
C SER A 45 18.57 1.79 -11.14
N LEU A 46 18.25 1.80 -12.43
CA LEU A 46 16.94 2.27 -12.90
C LEU A 46 15.79 1.42 -12.34
N GLU A 47 16.02 0.12 -12.14
CA GLU A 47 15.04 -0.82 -11.60
C GLU A 47 14.74 -0.53 -10.13
N GLU A 48 15.79 -0.26 -9.33
CA GLU A 48 15.64 0.13 -7.92
C GLU A 48 14.84 1.43 -7.81
N ARG A 49 15.20 2.46 -8.59
CA ARG A 49 14.44 3.73 -8.58
C ARG A 49 12.99 3.53 -9.01
N ARG A 50 12.73 2.67 -10.00
CA ARG A 50 11.37 2.32 -10.43
C ARG A 50 10.60 1.64 -9.29
N TRP A 51 11.23 0.73 -8.54
CA TRP A 51 10.63 0.08 -7.39
C TRP A 51 10.25 1.11 -6.31
N PHE A 52 11.18 2.01 -5.93
CA PHE A 52 10.91 3.09 -4.98
C PHE A 52 9.76 4.02 -5.44
N ALA A 53 9.70 4.32 -6.73
CA ALA A 53 8.62 5.11 -7.32
C ALA A 53 7.26 4.39 -7.24
N GLY A 54 7.22 3.07 -7.46
CA GLY A 54 6.03 2.26 -7.25
C GLY A 54 5.53 2.34 -5.81
N GLN A 55 6.44 2.19 -4.85
CA GLN A 55 6.12 2.32 -3.42
C GLN A 55 5.60 3.73 -3.07
N ALA A 56 6.18 4.78 -3.67
CA ALA A 56 5.72 6.15 -3.48
C ALA A 56 4.30 6.40 -4.03
N PHE A 57 3.98 5.83 -5.19
CA PHE A 57 2.62 5.92 -5.74
C PHE A 57 1.60 5.12 -4.91
N ALA A 58 1.99 3.97 -4.35
CA ALA A 58 1.14 3.22 -3.42
C ALA A 58 0.80 4.05 -2.17
N VAL A 59 1.80 4.73 -1.58
CA VAL A 59 1.57 5.66 -0.46
C VAL A 59 0.60 6.78 -0.85
N SER A 60 0.77 7.38 -2.04
CA SER A 60 -0.14 8.44 -2.48
C SER A 60 -1.57 7.95 -2.74
N SER A 61 -1.71 6.76 -3.29
CA SER A 61 -3.02 6.16 -3.57
C SER A 61 -3.78 5.84 -2.29
N GLY A 62 -3.08 5.34 -1.26
CA GLY A 62 -3.67 5.11 0.06
C GLY A 62 -4.16 6.41 0.69
N TYR A 63 -3.34 7.46 0.63
CA TYR A 63 -3.70 8.77 1.15
C TYR A 63 -4.94 9.38 0.47
N ASP A 64 -5.01 9.34 -0.86
CA ASP A 64 -6.18 9.83 -1.61
C ASP A 64 -7.44 8.98 -1.33
N THR A 65 -7.27 7.66 -1.13
CA THR A 65 -8.35 6.74 -0.73
C THR A 65 -8.91 7.09 0.65
N ASP A 66 -8.05 7.38 1.62
CA ASP A 66 -8.46 7.77 2.98
C ASP A 66 -9.24 9.10 2.96
N ILE A 67 -8.79 10.07 2.15
CA ILE A 67 -9.50 11.33 1.96
C ILE A 67 -10.88 11.08 1.35
N PHE A 68 -10.96 10.28 0.29
CA PHE A 68 -12.23 9.95 -0.36
C PHE A 68 -13.20 9.31 0.66
N ASN A 69 -12.75 8.28 1.36
CA ASN A 69 -13.57 7.55 2.33
C ASN A 69 -14.05 8.44 3.48
N TYR A 70 -13.22 9.38 3.94
CA TYR A 70 -13.64 10.39 4.92
C TYR A 70 -14.82 11.22 4.43
N PHE A 71 -14.76 11.77 3.22
CA PHE A 71 -15.84 12.57 2.66
C PHE A 71 -17.08 11.73 2.31
N ALA A 72 -16.90 10.51 1.80
CA ALA A 72 -17.99 9.60 1.47
C ALA A 72 -18.75 9.10 2.72
N SER A 73 -18.07 8.99 3.87
CA SER A 73 -18.69 8.58 5.13
C SER A 73 -19.62 9.64 5.76
N THR A 74 -19.57 10.89 5.26
CA THR A 74 -20.38 11.99 5.78
C THR A 74 -21.65 12.14 4.93
N PRO A 75 -22.85 11.88 5.48
CA PRO A 75 -24.09 12.08 4.74
C PRO A 75 -24.26 13.57 4.41
N VAL A 76 -24.31 13.90 3.12
CA VAL A 76 -24.62 15.26 2.65
C VAL A 76 -26.00 15.21 2.01
N GLU A 77 -26.94 15.99 2.54
CA GLU A 77 -28.19 16.28 1.83
C GLU A 77 -27.84 17.16 0.62
N SER A 78 -27.59 16.49 -0.49
CA SER A 78 -27.21 17.11 -1.75
C SER A 78 -28.28 16.81 -2.81
N PRO A 79 -28.73 17.81 -3.59
CA PRO A 79 -29.55 17.56 -4.77
C PRO A 79 -28.76 16.89 -5.90
N ILE A 80 -27.44 16.82 -5.78
CA ILE A 80 -26.53 16.12 -6.70
C ILE A 80 -26.35 14.69 -6.19
N ALA A 81 -26.44 13.71 -7.10
CA ALA A 81 -26.23 12.30 -6.79
C ALA A 81 -24.89 12.08 -6.04
N PRO A 82 -24.87 11.19 -5.03
CA PRO A 82 -23.63 10.86 -4.33
C PRO A 82 -22.61 10.23 -5.26
N VAL A 83 -21.33 10.37 -4.94
CA VAL A 83 -20.26 9.67 -5.65
C VAL A 83 -20.24 8.22 -5.17
N GLU A 84 -20.61 7.29 -6.04
CA GLU A 84 -20.62 5.85 -5.76
C GLU A 84 -19.30 5.22 -6.23
N GLU A 85 -18.27 5.31 -5.39
CA GLU A 85 -16.99 4.63 -5.60
C GLU A 85 -16.59 3.83 -4.36
N LEU A 86 -15.85 2.75 -4.56
CA LEU A 86 -15.28 1.93 -3.49
C LEU A 86 -13.75 1.82 -3.70
N PRO A 87 -12.99 2.90 -3.48
CA PRO A 87 -11.54 2.82 -3.53
C PRO A 87 -11.03 2.00 -2.34
N ILE A 88 -10.21 0.99 -2.64
CA ILE A 88 -9.59 0.12 -1.65
C ILE A 88 -8.09 0.15 -1.89
N ALA A 89 -7.34 0.55 -0.86
CA ALA A 89 -5.89 0.55 -0.86
C ALA A 89 -5.38 -0.22 0.37
N PHE A 90 -4.58 -1.25 0.13
CA PHE A 90 -3.94 -2.02 1.20
C PHE A 90 -2.44 -1.71 1.24
N GLY A 91 -1.92 -1.47 2.44
CA GLY A 91 -0.50 -1.18 2.66
C GLY A 91 0.39 -2.42 2.72
N ASP A 92 -0.14 -3.52 3.27
CA ASP A 92 0.57 -4.77 3.48
C ASP A 92 -0.33 -5.96 3.13
N SER A 93 0.30 -7.07 2.75
CA SER A 93 -0.36 -8.36 2.57
C SER A 93 0.28 -9.42 3.45
N LYS A 94 -0.52 -10.38 3.89
CA LYS A 94 -0.05 -11.58 4.59
C LYS A 94 -0.06 -12.73 3.59
N ALA A 95 1.09 -13.36 3.38
CA ALA A 95 1.15 -14.57 2.56
C ALA A 95 0.41 -15.71 3.28
N LEU A 96 -0.57 -16.30 2.61
CA LEU A 96 -1.18 -17.57 3.03
C LEU A 96 -0.34 -18.73 2.52
N ARG A 97 -0.55 -19.90 3.11
CA ARG A 97 0.20 -21.12 2.75
C ARG A 97 -0.02 -21.54 1.29
N TYR A 98 -1.24 -21.37 0.81
CA TYR A 98 -1.67 -21.48 -0.57
C TYR A 98 -3.00 -20.72 -0.72
N GLY A 99 -3.37 -20.44 -1.97
CA GLY A 99 -4.68 -19.90 -2.35
C GLY A 99 -5.78 -20.94 -2.19
N GLU A 100 -6.73 -21.01 -3.12
CA GLU A 100 -7.78 -22.04 -3.07
C GLU A 100 -7.23 -23.46 -3.25
N ASN A 101 -6.21 -23.62 -4.11
CA ASN A 101 -5.55 -24.89 -4.38
C ASN A 101 -4.06 -24.85 -4.05
N PRO A 102 -3.42 -25.98 -3.67
CA PRO A 102 -2.01 -26.01 -3.23
C PRO A 102 -0.97 -25.44 -4.21
N HIS A 103 -1.31 -25.33 -5.49
CA HIS A 103 -0.43 -24.81 -6.54
C HIS A 103 -0.61 -23.30 -6.78
N GLN A 104 -1.58 -22.66 -6.13
CA GLN A 104 -1.89 -21.24 -6.28
C GLN A 104 -1.33 -20.47 -5.08
N GLU A 105 -0.73 -19.32 -5.34
CA GLU A 105 -0.39 -18.36 -4.29
C GLU A 105 -1.66 -17.67 -3.77
N GLY A 106 -1.67 -17.31 -2.47
CA GLY A 106 -2.80 -16.66 -1.83
C GLY A 106 -2.36 -15.50 -0.93
N PRO A 107 -2.10 -14.30 -1.46
CA PRO A 107 -1.89 -13.14 -0.62
C PRO A 107 -3.23 -12.69 -0.02
N PHE A 108 -3.29 -12.54 1.31
CA PHE A 108 -4.40 -11.93 2.02
C PHE A 108 -4.14 -10.45 2.26
N PHE A 109 -5.15 -9.61 2.05
CA PHE A 109 -5.08 -8.16 2.27
C PHE A 109 -6.15 -7.75 3.28
N GLY A 110 -5.74 -7.09 4.37
CA GLY A 110 -6.61 -6.69 5.47
C GLY A 110 -6.06 -7.10 6.84
N ASP A 111 -6.83 -6.85 7.89
CA ASP A 111 -6.49 -7.26 9.26
C ASP A 111 -7.14 -8.61 9.58
N LEU A 112 -6.37 -9.67 9.34
CA LEU A 112 -6.79 -11.03 9.62
C LEU A 112 -7.04 -11.25 11.13
N ALA A 113 -6.28 -10.58 12.00
CA ALA A 113 -6.40 -10.73 13.45
C ALA A 113 -7.64 -10.00 14.00
N ALA A 114 -8.11 -8.96 13.32
CA ALA A 114 -9.41 -8.35 13.63
C ALA A 114 -10.59 -9.25 13.23
N MET A 115 -10.40 -10.17 12.28
CA MET A 115 -11.43 -11.09 11.81
C MET A 115 -11.42 -12.42 12.57
N PHE A 116 -10.25 -12.91 13.00
CA PHE A 116 -10.07 -14.24 13.56
C PHE A 116 -9.14 -14.24 14.78
N ASP A 117 -9.56 -14.90 15.87
CA ASP A 117 -8.70 -15.23 17.01
C ASP A 117 -7.97 -16.56 16.75
N GLN A 118 -6.68 -16.51 16.44
CA GLN A 118 -5.88 -17.71 16.24
C GLN A 118 -5.56 -18.39 17.59
N LEU A 119 -6.38 -19.39 17.97
CA LEU A 119 -6.25 -20.07 19.25
C LEU A 119 -5.16 -21.16 19.29
N HIS A 120 -4.88 -21.84 18.16
CA HIS A 120 -3.83 -22.87 17.99
C HIS A 120 -3.53 -23.12 16.48
N GLY A 121 -2.36 -23.70 16.15
CA GLY A 121 -2.03 -24.20 14.79
C GLY A 121 -1.01 -23.37 13.99
N ILE A 122 -0.44 -23.96 12.92
CA ILE A 122 0.44 -23.29 11.94
C ILE A 122 -0.38 -22.53 10.88
N ALA A 123 0.24 -21.53 10.25
CA ALA A 123 -0.32 -20.50 9.36
C ALA A 123 -1.59 -20.86 8.54
N GLU A 124 -2.51 -19.91 8.49
CA GLU A 124 -3.84 -20.02 7.88
C GLU A 124 -3.82 -20.29 6.36
N GLU A 125 -4.79 -21.07 5.91
CA GLU A 125 -5.05 -21.44 4.52
C GLU A 125 -6.25 -20.63 3.99
N HIS A 126 -6.31 -20.35 2.68
CA HIS A 126 -7.34 -19.47 2.09
C HIS A 126 -8.78 -19.90 2.42
N THR A 127 -9.04 -21.22 2.48
CA THR A 127 -10.36 -21.77 2.80
C THR A 127 -10.78 -21.51 4.25
N SER A 128 -9.82 -21.34 5.16
CA SER A 128 -10.08 -21.01 6.56
C SER A 128 -10.37 -19.51 6.77
N ALA A 129 -9.81 -18.63 5.93
CA ALA A 129 -10.01 -17.19 6.03
C ALA A 129 -11.37 -16.71 5.45
N LEU A 130 -12.10 -17.58 4.74
CA LEU A 130 -13.39 -17.27 4.10
C LEU A 130 -14.62 -17.78 4.87
N GLN A 131 -14.44 -18.54 5.95
CA GLN A 131 -15.53 -19.02 6.82
C GLN A 131 -15.75 -18.08 8.00
#